data_AF-A0A8J7KAQ8-F1
#
_entry.id   AF-A0A8J7KAQ8-F1
#
_cell.length_a   1.000
_cell.length_b   1.000
_cell.length_c   1.000
_cell.angle_alpha   90.00
_cell.angle_beta   90.00
_cell.angle_gamma   90.00
#
_symmetry.space_group_name_H-M   'P 1'
#
loop_
_entity.id
_entity.type
_entity.pdbx_description
1 polymer ?
#
loop_
_entity_poly.entity_id
_entity_poly.type
_entity_poly.pdbx_seq_one_letter_code
_entity_poly.pdbx_strand_id
1 'polypeptide(L)'
;MSEKLESTSKKTTNDALEKVAKEKVENPAIIKQKERKNVKLYEDAFNQLAAYSGMKRMTRDEAILDLIQIAVDNMVDSEKNVFEFMMKQQEADNK
;
A
#
# COMPACT_ATOMS: atom_id res chain seq x y z
N MET A 1 -42.13 -35.16 -16.92
CA MET A 1 -41.17 -34.85 -17.99
C MET A 1 -40.39 -33.62 -17.53
N SER A 2 -39.16 -33.82 -17.05
CA SER A 2 -38.18 -32.76 -16.78
C SER A 2 -37.51 -32.34 -18.08
N GLU A 3 -37.14 -31.07 -18.18
CA GLU A 3 -36.04 -30.44 -18.96
C GLU A 3 -36.44 -28.97 -19.21
N LYS A 4 -35.62 -27.93 -19.13
CA LYS A 4 -34.18 -27.73 -18.82
C LYS A 4 -34.01 -26.22 -18.58
N LEU A 5 -33.19 -25.84 -17.61
CA LEU A 5 -32.71 -24.46 -17.44
C LEU A 5 -31.60 -24.20 -18.48
N GLU A 6 -31.81 -23.28 -19.43
CA GLU A 6 -30.73 -22.79 -20.30
C GLU A 6 -30.20 -21.45 -19.81
N SER A 7 -28.98 -21.52 -19.29
CA SER A 7 -28.09 -20.39 -19.01
C SER A 7 -27.50 -19.87 -20.32
N THR A 8 -27.77 -18.61 -20.67
CA THR A 8 -26.86 -17.84 -21.54
C THR A 8 -26.73 -16.40 -21.05
N SER A 9 -25.62 -16.16 -20.37
CA SER A 9 -25.04 -14.86 -20.05
C SER A 9 -24.85 -14.03 -21.31
N LYS A 10 -25.62 -12.95 -21.47
CA LYS A 10 -25.32 -11.89 -22.45
C LYS A 10 -24.42 -10.85 -21.78
N LYS A 11 -23.14 -10.85 -22.17
CA LYS A 11 -22.19 -9.77 -21.87
C LYS A 11 -22.78 -8.45 -22.37
N THR A 12 -22.96 -7.51 -21.46
CA THR A 12 -23.25 -6.11 -21.77
C THR A 12 -21.96 -5.42 -22.19
N THR A 13 -21.74 -5.21 -23.49
CA THR A 13 -20.65 -4.36 -23.98
C THR A 13 -21.14 -2.92 -24.02
N ASN A 14 -20.78 -2.16 -22.98
CA ASN A 14 -21.01 -0.73 -22.90
C ASN A 14 -19.87 -0.03 -23.65
N ASP A 15 -19.98 0.05 -24.98
CA ASP A 15 -19.01 0.71 -25.91
C ASP A 15 -18.75 2.19 -25.59
N ALA A 16 -19.56 2.80 -24.71
CA ALA A 16 -19.38 4.17 -24.26
C ALA A 16 -18.15 4.36 -23.35
N LEU A 17 -17.67 3.31 -22.68
CA LEU A 17 -16.52 3.40 -21.76
C LEU A 17 -15.17 3.47 -22.50
N GLU A 18 -15.09 2.98 -23.74
CA GLU A 18 -13.81 2.84 -24.43
C GLU A 18 -13.30 4.16 -25.06
N LYS A 19 -14.18 5.14 -25.28
CA LYS A 19 -13.81 6.44 -25.89
C LYS A 19 -13.36 7.51 -24.90
N VAL A 20 -13.54 7.33 -23.60
CA VAL A 20 -13.08 8.29 -22.57
C VAL A 20 -11.62 8.03 -22.17
N ALA A 21 -11.04 6.89 -22.56
CA ALA A 21 -9.71 6.46 -22.17
C ALA A 21 -8.54 7.08 -22.97
N LYS A 22 -8.77 8.16 -23.74
CA LYS A 22 -7.72 8.78 -24.59
C LYS A 22 -7.50 10.27 -24.37
N GLU A 23 -7.94 10.81 -23.25
CA GLU A 23 -7.46 12.13 -22.81
C GLU A 23 -6.48 11.91 -21.66
N LYS A 24 -5.18 11.97 -21.96
CA LYS A 24 -4.10 12.03 -20.97
C LYS A 24 -4.22 13.38 -20.26
N VAL A 25 -5.12 13.45 -19.28
CA VAL A 25 -5.04 14.46 -18.23
C VAL A 25 -3.86 14.04 -17.36
N GLU A 26 -2.74 14.72 -17.49
CA GLU A 26 -1.63 14.59 -16.55
C GLU A 26 -2.13 15.05 -15.18
N ASN A 27 -2.66 14.09 -14.42
CA ASN A 27 -3.17 14.32 -13.10
C ASN A 27 -1.98 14.58 -12.16
N PRO A 28 -1.87 15.75 -11.51
CA PRO A 28 -0.79 16.05 -10.57
C PRO A 28 -0.80 15.13 -9.32
N ALA A 29 -1.79 14.25 -9.16
CA ALA A 29 -1.74 13.15 -8.19
C ALA A 29 -0.70 12.04 -8.55
N ILE A 30 -0.14 12.07 -9.76
CA ILE A 30 1.00 11.24 -10.18
C ILE A 30 2.32 11.89 -9.72
N ILE A 31 2.28 12.92 -8.89
CA ILE A 31 3.47 13.40 -8.18
C ILE A 31 3.81 12.38 -7.09
N LYS A 32 4.71 11.45 -7.46
CA LYS A 32 5.50 10.57 -6.59
C LYS A 32 4.69 9.64 -5.68
N GLN A 33 4.06 8.62 -6.26
CA GLN A 33 3.95 7.35 -5.53
C GLN A 33 5.38 6.87 -5.26
N LYS A 34 5.92 7.16 -4.06
CA LYS A 34 7.12 6.46 -3.57
C LYS A 34 6.90 4.97 -3.83
N GLU A 35 7.86 4.30 -4.46
CA GLU A 35 7.76 2.88 -4.77
C GLU A 35 7.34 2.10 -3.52
N ARG A 36 6.17 1.46 -3.59
CA ARG A 36 5.68 0.64 -2.49
C ARG A 36 6.49 -0.65 -2.47
N LYS A 37 7.33 -0.84 -1.46
CA LYS A 37 8.04 -2.09 -1.23
C LYS A 37 7.11 -3.06 -0.51
N ASN A 38 6.98 -4.27 -1.06
CA ASN A 38 6.27 -5.35 -0.37
C ASN A 38 7.20 -5.98 0.67
N VAL A 39 6.78 -5.96 1.94
CA VAL A 39 7.49 -6.61 3.04
C VAL A 39 6.74 -7.89 3.42
N LYS A 40 7.42 -9.03 3.42
CA LYS A 40 6.86 -10.29 3.92
C LYS A 40 7.01 -10.33 5.43
N LEU A 41 5.90 -10.60 6.13
CA LEU A 41 5.86 -10.75 7.58
C LEU A 41 5.59 -12.20 7.94
N TYR A 42 6.05 -12.60 9.12
CA TYR A 42 5.56 -13.82 9.76
C TYR A 42 4.06 -13.66 10.08
N GLU A 43 3.34 -14.78 10.12
CA GLU A 43 1.89 -14.79 10.28
C GLU A 43 1.44 -14.17 11.61
N ASP A 44 2.17 -14.43 12.69
CA ASP A 44 1.95 -13.84 14.00
C ASP A 44 2.13 -12.31 13.98
N ALA A 45 3.21 -11.82 13.38
CA ALA A 45 3.48 -10.39 13.21
C ALA A 45 2.40 -9.71 12.35
N PHE A 46 1.92 -10.38 11.30
CA PHE A 46 0.83 -9.88 10.47
C PHE A 46 -0.48 -9.74 11.27
N ASN A 47 -0.84 -10.75 12.06
CA ASN A 47 -2.04 -10.74 12.90
C ASN A 47 -1.96 -9.63 13.97
N GLN A 48 -0.79 -9.46 14.59
CA GLN A 48 -0.55 -8.37 15.54
C GLN A 48 -0.65 -6.99 14.89
N LEU A 49 -0.08 -6.81 13.69
CA LEU A 49 -0.20 -5.56 12.94
C LEU A 49 -1.66 -5.26 12.57
N ALA A 50 -2.41 -6.27 12.14
CA ALA A 50 -3.83 -6.12 11.83
C ALA A 50 -4.62 -5.68 13.08
N ALA A 51 -4.38 -6.31 14.23
CA ALA A 51 -5.00 -5.93 15.49
C ALA A 51 -4.63 -4.49 15.90
N TYR A 52 -3.34 -4.13 15.85
CA TYR A 52 -2.85 -2.79 16.18
C TYR A 52 -3.50 -1.71 15.30
N SER A 53 -3.50 -1.92 13.98
CA SER A 53 -4.11 -1.00 13.02
C SER A 53 -5.62 -0.82 13.26
N GLY A 54 -6.34 -1.90 13.59
CA GLY A 54 -7.76 -1.87 13.94
C GLY A 54 -8.04 -1.10 15.24
N MET A 55 -7.24 -1.31 16.28
CA MET A 55 -7.37 -0.60 17.56
C MET A 55 -7.14 0.90 17.40
N LYS A 56 -6.16 1.28 16.59
CA LYS A 56 -5.79 2.68 16.34
C LYS A 56 -6.58 3.36 15.22
N ARG A 57 -7.46 2.61 14.53
CA ARG A 57 -8.27 3.08 13.39
C ARG A 57 -7.43 3.71 12.27
N MET A 58 -6.31 3.07 11.96
CA MET A 58 -5.37 3.49 10.90
C MET A 58 -5.22 2.37 9.87
N THR A 59 -4.71 2.71 8.69
CA THR A 59 -4.32 1.72 7.70
C THR A 59 -3.11 0.92 8.19
N ARG A 60 -2.86 -0.26 7.60
CA ARG A 60 -1.68 -1.07 7.94
C ARG A 60 -0.37 -0.34 7.63
N ASP A 61 -0.33 0.43 6.56
CA ASP A 61 0.86 1.20 6.16
C ASP A 61 1.15 2.31 7.18
N GLU A 62 0.11 3.03 7.63
CA GLU A 62 0.23 4.03 8.70
C GLU A 62 0.66 3.39 10.01
N ALA A 63 0.11 2.21 10.34
CA ALA A 63 0.52 1.45 11.52
C ALA A 63 1.99 1.02 11.47
N ILE A 64 2.50 0.63 10.30
CA ILE A 64 3.92 0.31 10.13
C ILE A 64 4.77 1.55 10.39
N LEU A 65 4.40 2.71 9.82
CA LEU A 65 5.13 3.96 10.03
C LEU A 65 5.11 4.41 11.49
N ASP A 66 3.97 4.29 12.16
CA ASP A 66 3.81 4.61 13.59
C ASP A 66 4.70 3.69 14.45
N LEU A 67 4.70 2.38 14.19
CA LEU A 67 5.56 1.43 14.90
C LEU A 67 7.06 1.70 14.65
N ILE A 68 7.45 2.08 13.44
CA ILE A 68 8.82 2.49 13.13
C ILE A 68 9.19 3.76 13.93
N GLN A 69 8.30 4.75 13.97
CA GLN A 69 8.55 5.99 14.72
C GLN A 69 8.70 5.70 16.22
N ILE A 70 7.82 4.88 16.80
CA ILE A 70 7.93 4.45 18.20
C ILE A 70 9.27 3.75 18.44
N ALA A 71 9.72 2.88 17.53
CA ALA A 71 11.00 2.21 17.67
C ALA A 71 12.15 3.23 17.66
N VAL A 72 12.15 4.20 16.73
CA VAL A 72 13.17 5.25 16.62
C VAL A 72 13.19 6.16 17.85
N ASP A 73 12.02 6.51 18.39
CA ASP A 73 11.92 7.35 19.59
C ASP A 73 12.44 6.66 20.85
N ASN A 74 12.47 5.32 20.86
CA ASN A 74 13.02 4.51 21.95
C ASN A 74 14.49 4.10 21.75
N MET A 75 15.12 4.48 20.62
CA MET A 75 16.55 4.22 20.37
C MET A 75 17.43 5.12 21.23
N VAL A 76 18.64 4.63 21.55
CA VAL A 76 19.67 5.52 22.14
C VAL A 76 20.27 6.43 21.06
N ASP A 77 20.81 7.58 21.46
CA ASP A 77 21.33 8.60 20.54
C ASP A 77 22.32 8.04 19.50
N SER A 78 23.17 7.10 19.89
CA SER A 78 24.13 6.47 18.97
C SER A 78 23.44 5.64 17.88
N GLU A 79 22.38 4.91 18.22
CA GLU A 79 21.60 4.11 17.26
C GLU A 79 20.78 5.01 16.34
N LYS A 80 20.18 6.07 16.91
CA LYS A 80 19.43 7.07 16.15
C LYS A 80 20.29 7.79 15.12
N ASN A 81 21.52 8.17 15.48
CA ASN A 81 22.48 8.76 14.56
C ASN A 81 22.83 7.83 13.38
N VAL A 82 22.97 6.52 13.64
CA VAL A 82 23.20 5.52 12.59
C VAL A 82 21.96 5.38 11.70
N PHE A 83 20.77 5.32 12.28
CA PHE A 83 19.51 5.25 11.55
C PHE A 83 19.32 6.46 10.61
N GLU A 84 19.52 7.69 11.11
CA GLU A 84 19.43 8.91 10.32
C GLU A 84 20.45 8.96 9.18
N PHE A 85 21.67 8.47 9.43
CA PHE A 85 22.70 8.37 8.41
C PHE A 85 22.30 7.38 7.29
N MET A 86 21.78 6.20 7.65
CA MET A 86 21.30 5.21 6.67
C MET A 86 20.12 5.73 5.85
N MET A 87 19.19 6.44 6.47
CA MET A 87 18.07 7.07 5.77
C MET A 87 18.54 8.11 4.73
N LYS A 88 19.52 8.95 5.08
CA LYS A 88 20.11 9.94 4.16
C LYS A 88 20.83 9.28 2.98
N GLN A 89 21.54 8.17 3.20
CA GLN A 89 22.16 7.41 2.11
C GLN A 89 21.10 6.86 1.15
N GLN A 90 20.05 6.23 1.68
CA GLN A 90 18.98 5.68 0.86
C GLN A 90 18.29 6.77 0.02
N GLU A 91 18.12 8.00 0.54
CA GLU A 91 17.57 9.11 -0.24
C GLU A 91 18.50 9.59 -1.37
N ALA A 92 19.81 9.48 -1.18
CA ALA A 92 20.79 9.79 -2.22
C ALA A 92 20.78 8.73 -3.33
N ASP A 93 20.64 7.45 -2.97
CA ASP A 93 20.65 6.33 -3.92
C ASP A 93 19.38 6.24 -4.79
N ASN A 94 18.26 6.82 -4.35
CA ASN A 94 16.98 6.81 -5.08
C ASN A 94 16.77 8.05 -5.98
N LYS A 95 17.77 8.92 -6.14
CA LYS A 95 17.73 10.13 -6.99
C LYS A 95 18.53 9.94 -8.28
#